data_AF-A0A357X0U8-F1
#
_entry.id   AF-A0A357X0U8-F1
#
_cell.length_a   1.000
_cell.length_b   1.000
_cell.length_c   1.000
_cell.angle_alpha   90.00
_cell.angle_beta   90.00
_cell.angle_gamma   90.00
#
_symmetry.space_group_name_H-M   'P 1'
#
loop_
_entity.id
_entity.type
_entity.pdbx_description
1 polymer ?
#
loop_
_entity_poly.entity_id
_entity_poly.type
_entity_poly.pdbx_seq_one_letter_code
_entity_poly.pdbx_strand_id
1 'polypeptide(L)'
;MKYQIMQISLDRDECNYAFMSKDTLLKISKTVFQPPKELYDYVYSDTADRINPEQLFIRFNNNWPSDYRARSLSVSDVIEYFLPNGERLYLFCDSFGFEPIDFGPEYQIAKEAEYIPAADNRVEQVMFFYQNGGTERTVTVHTDKLLGGNKTAIGNNGEEVKLTSTEILKALFVLNDGRRKIRSREDVKTLKGWEESCITEFDDYVLPGDIVDEKIVDYFLNTLPPASLSAGYFQFGEPHSHIQDDTGKFRPCFKTFQKADPLNWRYQGMCFLNETDNRIKTINSIEQFMQIILK
;
A
#
# COMPACT_ATOMS: atom_id res chain seq x y z
N MET A 1 -12.82 -6.98 -17.33
CA MET A 1 -11.41 -6.70 -17.67
C MET A 1 -10.67 -8.02 -17.90
N LYS A 2 -9.77 -8.12 -18.88
CA LYS A 2 -8.98 -9.35 -19.12
C LYS A 2 -7.82 -9.43 -18.11
N TYR A 3 -7.48 -10.64 -17.66
CA TYR A 3 -6.24 -10.91 -16.94
C TYR A 3 -5.50 -12.13 -17.52
N GLN A 4 -4.21 -12.20 -17.26
CA GLN A 4 -3.35 -13.34 -17.59
C GLN A 4 -2.50 -13.73 -16.37
N ILE A 5 -2.22 -15.03 -16.24
CA ILE A 5 -1.28 -15.56 -15.24
C ILE A 5 0.01 -15.89 -15.95
N MET A 6 1.10 -15.36 -15.41
CA MET A 6 2.47 -15.58 -15.84
C MET A 6 3.19 -16.40 -14.78
N GLN A 7 3.80 -17.51 -15.17
CA GLN A 7 4.61 -18.34 -14.28
C GLN A 7 6.01 -18.54 -14.86
N ILE A 8 7.02 -18.52 -14.01
CA ILE A 8 8.41 -18.78 -14.42
C ILE A 8 8.52 -20.21 -14.93
N SER A 9 9.09 -20.36 -16.12
CA SER A 9 9.41 -21.64 -16.73
C SER A 9 10.58 -22.29 -15.99
N LEU A 10 10.33 -23.41 -15.31
CA LEU A 10 11.35 -24.11 -14.53
C LEU A 10 12.51 -24.63 -15.39
N ASP A 11 12.26 -24.88 -16.68
CA ASP A 11 13.28 -25.31 -17.63
C ASP A 11 14.24 -24.18 -18.03
N ARG A 12 13.77 -22.92 -18.01
CA ARG A 12 14.58 -21.73 -18.35
C ARG A 12 15.18 -21.04 -17.12
N ASP A 13 14.83 -21.48 -15.92
CA ASP A 13 15.18 -20.81 -14.67
C ASP A 13 16.56 -21.22 -14.12
N GLU A 14 17.62 -20.85 -14.84
CA GLU A 14 19.01 -21.17 -14.45
C GLU A 14 19.44 -20.52 -13.11
N CYS A 15 18.78 -19.41 -12.75
CA CYS A 15 19.11 -18.63 -11.55
C CYS A 15 18.23 -18.95 -10.33
N ASN A 16 17.25 -19.86 -10.44
CA ASN A 16 16.29 -20.19 -9.38
C ASN A 16 15.45 -18.98 -8.93
N TYR A 17 14.88 -18.24 -9.87
CA TYR A 17 13.90 -17.18 -9.60
C TYR A 17 12.54 -17.72 -9.15
N ALA A 18 12.15 -18.92 -9.61
CA ALA A 18 10.87 -19.52 -9.28
C ALA A 18 10.73 -19.73 -7.76
N PHE A 19 9.56 -19.37 -7.23
CA PHE A 19 9.21 -19.49 -5.81
C PHE A 19 10.02 -18.59 -4.87
N MET A 20 10.81 -17.64 -5.40
CA MET A 20 11.59 -16.72 -4.58
C MET A 20 10.84 -15.41 -4.35
N SER A 21 10.80 -14.98 -3.09
CA SER A 21 10.30 -13.67 -2.70
C SER A 21 11.22 -12.55 -3.17
N LYS A 22 10.71 -11.32 -3.24
CA LYS A 22 11.54 -10.14 -3.54
C LYS A 22 12.75 -10.05 -2.60
N ASP A 23 12.50 -10.15 -1.29
CA ASP A 23 13.54 -10.09 -0.26
C ASP A 23 14.62 -11.17 -0.44
N THR A 24 14.25 -12.33 -0.97
CA THR A 24 15.20 -13.42 -1.23
C THR A 24 16.02 -13.14 -2.49
N LEU A 25 15.37 -12.68 -3.57
CA LEU A 25 16.02 -12.31 -4.82
C LEU A 25 17.05 -11.19 -4.63
N LEU A 26 16.73 -10.18 -3.81
CA LEU A 26 17.66 -9.08 -3.52
C LEU A 26 18.90 -9.50 -2.72
N LYS A 27 18.90 -10.68 -2.08
CA LYS A 27 20.03 -11.22 -1.30
C LYS A 27 20.93 -12.16 -2.11
N ILE A 28 20.45 -12.67 -3.24
CA ILE A 28 21.18 -13.61 -4.09
C ILE A 28 21.91 -12.81 -5.17
N SER A 29 23.25 -12.90 -5.20
CA SER A 29 24.09 -12.08 -6.09
C SER A 29 23.87 -12.30 -7.59
N LYS A 30 23.33 -13.46 -7.98
CA LYS A 30 23.04 -13.83 -9.38
C LYS A 30 21.64 -13.44 -9.84
N THR A 31 20.82 -12.83 -8.99
CA THR A 31 19.45 -12.43 -9.30
C THR A 31 19.26 -10.92 -9.21
N VAL A 32 18.26 -10.42 -9.93
CA VAL A 32 17.79 -9.04 -9.82
C VAL A 32 16.29 -9.05 -9.52
N PHE A 33 15.79 -7.97 -8.93
CA PHE A 33 14.35 -7.77 -8.85
C PHE A 33 13.96 -6.61 -9.78
N GLN A 34 12.92 -6.73 -10.58
CA GLN A 34 12.05 -7.91 -10.78
C GLN A 34 12.69 -9.02 -11.63
N PRO A 35 12.19 -10.28 -11.57
CA PRO A 35 12.67 -11.35 -12.45
C PRO A 35 12.51 -10.98 -13.94
N PRO A 36 13.46 -11.36 -14.82
CA PRO A 36 13.37 -11.08 -16.25
C PRO A 36 12.07 -11.60 -16.89
N LYS A 37 11.44 -10.79 -17.74
CA LYS A 37 10.14 -11.11 -18.34
C LYS A 37 10.19 -12.39 -19.19
N GLU A 38 11.32 -12.63 -19.83
CA GLU A 38 11.57 -13.72 -20.77
C GLU A 38 11.54 -15.11 -20.08
N LEU A 39 11.68 -15.14 -18.75
CA LEU A 39 11.55 -16.36 -17.97
C LEU A 39 10.09 -16.82 -17.82
N TYR A 40 9.12 -15.93 -18.01
CA TYR A 40 7.71 -16.22 -17.78
C TYR A 40 7.02 -16.82 -19.01
N ASP A 41 6.17 -17.82 -18.77
CA ASP A 41 5.17 -18.32 -19.70
C ASP A 41 3.77 -17.81 -19.31
N TYR A 42 2.95 -17.47 -20.29
CA TYR A 42 1.52 -17.22 -20.06
C TYR A 42 0.80 -18.55 -19.94
N VAL A 43 0.34 -18.87 -18.74
CA VAL A 43 -0.22 -20.20 -18.44
C VAL A 43 -1.75 -20.24 -18.41
N TYR A 44 -2.40 -19.09 -18.26
CA TYR A 44 -3.85 -18.98 -18.23
C TYR A 44 -4.31 -17.55 -18.55
N SER A 45 -5.53 -17.42 -19.06
CA SER A 45 -6.17 -16.13 -19.31
C SER A 45 -7.68 -16.23 -19.15
N ASP A 46 -8.29 -15.23 -18.55
CA ASP A 46 -9.74 -15.14 -18.35
C ASP A 46 -10.11 -13.67 -18.11
N THR A 47 -11.34 -13.42 -17.68
CA THR A 47 -11.85 -12.10 -17.34
C THR A 47 -12.18 -11.99 -15.85
N ALA A 48 -12.01 -10.78 -15.31
CA ALA A 48 -12.39 -10.39 -13.97
C ALA A 48 -13.23 -9.10 -14.04
N ASP A 49 -14.14 -8.94 -13.09
CA ASP A 49 -14.95 -7.74 -12.91
C ASP A 49 -14.14 -6.54 -12.41
N ARG A 50 -13.13 -6.79 -11.58
CA ARG A 50 -12.25 -5.78 -10.95
C ARG A 50 -10.83 -6.32 -10.72
N ILE A 51 -9.89 -5.45 -10.35
CA ILE A 51 -8.55 -5.89 -9.92
C ILE A 51 -8.66 -6.46 -8.50
N ASN A 52 -8.49 -7.77 -8.35
CA ASN A 52 -8.49 -8.43 -7.05
C ASN A 52 -7.54 -9.64 -7.07
N PRO A 53 -6.23 -9.40 -6.91
CA PRO A 53 -5.25 -10.47 -6.99
C PRO A 53 -5.40 -11.51 -5.87
N GLU A 54 -5.87 -11.10 -4.68
CA GLU A 54 -6.16 -12.01 -3.56
C GLU A 54 -7.27 -13.02 -3.90
N GLN A 55 -8.35 -12.56 -4.54
CA GLN A 55 -9.42 -13.44 -5.00
C GLN A 55 -8.93 -14.42 -6.07
N LEU A 56 -8.06 -13.97 -6.98
CA LEU A 56 -7.44 -14.86 -7.95
C LEU A 56 -6.50 -15.86 -7.25
N PHE A 57 -5.71 -15.44 -6.27
CA PHE A 57 -4.87 -16.33 -5.48
C PHE A 57 -5.67 -17.47 -4.84
N ILE A 58 -6.79 -17.13 -4.19
CA ILE A 58 -7.71 -18.13 -3.60
C ILE A 58 -8.27 -19.06 -4.69
N ARG A 59 -8.71 -18.51 -5.84
CA ARG A 59 -9.26 -19.30 -6.96
C ARG A 59 -8.24 -20.32 -7.47
N PHE A 60 -7.01 -19.91 -7.74
CA PHE A 60 -5.96 -20.78 -8.31
C PHE A 60 -5.23 -21.66 -7.27
N ASN A 61 -5.64 -21.63 -6.00
CA ASN A 61 -5.14 -22.53 -4.96
C ASN A 61 -6.22 -23.48 -4.42
N ASN A 62 -7.48 -23.03 -4.34
CA ASN A 62 -8.56 -23.81 -3.70
C ASN A 62 -9.67 -24.24 -4.68
N ASN A 63 -9.89 -23.49 -5.77
CA ASN A 63 -11.05 -23.67 -6.65
C ASN A 63 -10.64 -23.52 -8.13
N TRP A 64 -9.81 -24.44 -8.61
CA TRP A 64 -9.23 -24.35 -9.95
C TRP A 64 -10.32 -24.30 -11.04
N PRO A 65 -10.18 -23.44 -12.05
CA PRO A 65 -10.96 -23.54 -13.28
C PRO A 65 -10.79 -24.94 -13.90
N SER A 66 -11.87 -25.49 -14.48
CA SER A 66 -11.87 -26.85 -15.04
C SER A 66 -10.89 -27.05 -16.19
N ASP A 67 -10.50 -25.97 -16.86
CA ASP A 67 -9.56 -25.89 -17.97
C ASP A 67 -8.15 -25.43 -17.55
N TYR A 68 -7.93 -25.12 -16.27
CA TYR A 68 -6.60 -24.79 -15.75
C TYR A 68 -5.70 -26.02 -15.68
N ARG A 69 -4.49 -25.95 -16.23
CA ARG A 69 -3.54 -27.07 -16.32
C ARG A 69 -2.16 -26.76 -15.76
N ALA A 70 -1.93 -25.53 -15.33
CA ALA A 70 -0.67 -25.11 -14.75
C ALA A 70 -0.62 -25.41 -13.25
N ARG A 71 0.53 -25.16 -12.63
CA ARG A 71 0.68 -25.31 -11.17
C ARG A 71 -0.07 -24.21 -10.44
N SER A 72 -0.35 -24.42 -9.15
CA SER A 72 -0.93 -23.39 -8.27
C SER A 72 -0.23 -22.04 -8.40
N LEU A 73 -1.01 -20.97 -8.25
CA LEU A 73 -0.47 -19.62 -8.13
C LEU A 73 0.35 -19.51 -6.84
N SER A 74 1.62 -19.12 -6.96
CA SER A 74 2.60 -19.11 -5.87
C SER A 74 3.48 -17.86 -5.94
N VAL A 75 4.29 -17.65 -4.88
CA VAL A 75 5.39 -16.67 -4.88
C VAL A 75 6.18 -16.79 -6.18
N SER A 76 6.60 -15.63 -6.71
CA SER A 76 7.22 -15.43 -8.03
C SER A 76 6.29 -15.42 -9.24
N ASP A 77 5.01 -15.74 -9.10
CA ASP A 77 4.06 -15.64 -10.21
C ASP A 77 3.60 -14.20 -10.41
N VAL A 78 3.17 -13.86 -11.63
CA VAL A 78 2.69 -12.51 -11.95
C VAL A 78 1.28 -12.59 -12.51
N ILE A 79 0.41 -11.70 -12.05
CA ILE A 79 -0.91 -11.47 -12.65
C ILE A 79 -0.80 -10.20 -13.51
N GLU A 80 -1.03 -10.34 -14.81
CA GLU A 80 -1.14 -9.22 -15.74
C GLU A 80 -2.63 -8.86 -15.92
N TYR A 81 -2.98 -7.60 -15.69
CA TYR A 81 -4.31 -7.04 -15.95
C TYR A 81 -4.26 -6.08 -17.14
N PHE A 82 -5.28 -6.16 -18.00
CA PHE A 82 -5.45 -5.30 -19.17
C PHE A 82 -6.44 -4.18 -18.84
N LEU A 83 -5.94 -3.01 -18.46
CA LEU A 83 -6.76 -1.92 -17.93
C LEU A 83 -7.66 -1.27 -19.00
N PRO A 84 -8.81 -0.68 -18.63
CA PRO A 84 -9.72 -0.04 -19.60
C PRO A 84 -9.10 1.13 -20.38
N ASN A 85 -8.08 1.78 -19.82
CA ASN A 85 -7.33 2.86 -20.47
C ASN A 85 -6.27 2.36 -21.48
N GLY A 86 -6.17 1.04 -21.70
CA GLY A 86 -5.20 0.41 -22.59
C GLY A 86 -3.85 0.10 -21.96
N GLU A 87 -3.62 0.51 -20.71
CA GLU A 87 -2.40 0.19 -19.97
C GLU A 87 -2.42 -1.24 -19.43
N ARG A 88 -1.24 -1.72 -19.03
CA ARG A 88 -1.07 -3.02 -18.39
C ARG A 88 -0.62 -2.83 -16.95
N LEU A 89 -1.17 -3.63 -16.06
CA LEU A 89 -0.75 -3.69 -14.65
C LEU A 89 -0.22 -5.09 -14.35
N TYR A 90 1.00 -5.17 -13.85
CA TYR A 90 1.61 -6.44 -13.46
C TYR A 90 1.77 -6.50 -11.95
N LEU A 91 1.23 -7.54 -11.34
CA LEU A 91 1.25 -7.77 -9.91
C LEU A 91 2.01 -9.06 -9.59
N PHE A 92 3.21 -8.91 -9.02
CA PHE A 92 4.06 -9.99 -8.55
C PHE A 92 3.53 -10.56 -7.24
N CYS A 93 3.27 -11.86 -7.20
CA CYS A 93 2.94 -12.58 -5.97
C CYS A 93 4.21 -12.68 -5.12
N ASP A 94 4.25 -11.97 -4.00
CA ASP A 94 5.34 -12.07 -3.03
C ASP A 94 4.92 -12.95 -1.84
N SER A 95 5.81 -13.14 -0.86
CA SER A 95 5.48 -13.84 0.38
C SER A 95 4.28 -13.24 1.13
N PHE A 96 4.04 -11.94 0.94
CA PHE A 96 2.92 -11.22 1.52
C PHE A 96 2.28 -10.30 0.47
N GLY A 97 1.12 -10.70 -0.03
CA GLY A 97 0.34 -9.93 -0.99
C GLY A 97 0.99 -9.83 -2.37
N PHE A 98 0.67 -8.74 -3.06
CA PHE A 98 1.00 -8.55 -4.47
C PHE A 98 1.68 -7.21 -4.71
N GLU A 99 2.94 -7.26 -5.14
CA GLU A 99 3.74 -6.07 -5.41
C GLU A 99 3.65 -5.66 -6.89
N PRO A 100 3.41 -4.39 -7.21
CA PRO A 100 3.46 -3.91 -8.59
C PRO A 100 4.88 -4.03 -9.15
N ILE A 101 5.01 -4.52 -10.37
CA ILE A 101 6.29 -4.61 -11.10
C ILE A 101 6.14 -4.05 -12.50
N ASP A 102 7.23 -3.53 -13.07
CA ASP A 102 7.19 -2.84 -14.37
C ASP A 102 7.97 -3.61 -15.44
N PHE A 103 7.25 -4.17 -16.40
CA PHE A 103 7.81 -4.81 -17.60
C PHE A 103 7.83 -3.86 -18.81
N GLY A 104 7.74 -2.55 -18.58
CA GLY A 104 7.71 -1.51 -19.60
C GLY A 104 8.96 -1.50 -20.48
N PRO A 105 8.83 -1.26 -21.79
CA PRO A 105 9.95 -1.32 -22.73
C PRO A 105 10.78 -0.03 -22.78
N GLU A 106 10.26 1.08 -22.23
CA GLU A 106 10.88 2.41 -22.39
C GLU A 106 12.18 2.54 -21.59
N TYR A 107 12.23 1.88 -20.42
CA TYR A 107 13.35 1.96 -19.50
C TYR A 107 13.53 0.66 -18.73
N GLN A 108 14.78 0.30 -18.43
CA GLN A 108 15.08 -0.79 -17.49
C GLN A 108 15.11 -0.24 -16.06
N ILE A 109 14.66 -1.02 -15.08
CA ILE A 109 14.80 -0.66 -13.67
C ILE A 109 16.29 -0.72 -13.30
N ALA A 110 16.87 0.40 -12.89
CA ALA A 110 18.26 0.47 -12.47
C ALA A 110 18.46 -0.04 -11.04
N LYS A 111 17.52 0.29 -10.15
CA LYS A 111 17.43 -0.23 -8.78
C LYS A 111 16.01 -0.04 -8.23
N GLU A 112 15.76 -0.62 -7.07
CA GLU A 112 14.49 -0.47 -6.38
C GLU A 112 14.12 0.98 -6.08
N ALA A 113 12.82 1.24 -6.17
CA ALA A 113 12.24 2.52 -5.82
C ALA A 113 12.49 2.86 -4.35
N GLU A 114 12.78 4.12 -4.08
CA GLU A 114 13.10 4.58 -2.73
C GLU A 114 12.02 5.51 -2.20
N TYR A 115 11.58 5.23 -0.97
CA TYR A 115 10.78 6.16 -0.19
C TYR A 115 11.68 7.17 0.51
N ILE A 116 11.34 8.45 0.34
CA ILE A 116 12.07 9.56 0.93
C ILE A 116 11.09 10.35 1.83
N PRO A 117 11.27 10.31 3.16
CA PRO A 117 10.38 11.05 4.07
C PRO A 117 10.52 12.56 3.85
N ALA A 118 9.45 13.28 4.18
CA ALA A 118 9.49 14.73 4.29
C ALA A 118 10.57 15.14 5.31
N ALA A 119 11.27 16.23 5.00
CA ALA A 119 12.30 16.80 5.84
C ALA A 119 12.49 18.28 5.50
N ASP A 120 12.47 19.16 6.50
CA ASP A 120 12.60 20.61 6.35
C ASP A 120 11.65 21.18 5.26
N ASN A 121 12.19 21.51 4.08
CA ASN A 121 11.51 22.08 2.92
C ASN A 121 11.26 21.04 1.80
N ARG A 122 11.60 19.78 2.02
CA ARG A 122 11.40 18.69 1.07
C ARG A 122 10.10 17.98 1.40
N VAL A 123 9.19 17.95 0.44
CA VAL A 123 7.95 17.16 0.54
C VAL A 123 8.26 15.66 0.46
N GLU A 124 7.39 14.85 1.07
CA GLU A 124 7.48 13.39 1.01
C GLU A 124 7.41 12.92 -0.45
N GLN A 125 8.35 12.07 -0.85
CA GLN A 125 8.50 11.68 -2.25
C GLN A 125 8.88 10.21 -2.40
N VAL A 126 8.53 9.64 -3.56
CA VAL A 126 9.03 8.34 -4.01
C VAL A 126 9.89 8.55 -5.24
N MET A 127 11.05 7.90 -5.28
CA MET A 127 11.99 8.01 -6.39
C MET A 127 12.07 6.69 -7.14
N PHE A 128 11.83 6.73 -8.45
CA PHE A 128 12.10 5.64 -9.37
C PHE A 128 13.45 5.82 -10.04
N PHE A 129 14.16 4.72 -10.23
CA PHE A 129 15.49 4.69 -10.81
C PHE A 129 15.47 3.78 -12.03
N TYR A 130 15.70 4.39 -13.18
CA TYR A 130 15.63 3.77 -14.48
C TYR A 130 16.97 3.90 -15.21
N GLN A 131 17.20 3.05 -16.21
CA GLN A 131 18.35 3.11 -17.10
C GLN A 131 17.89 2.95 -18.55
N ASN A 132 18.44 3.78 -19.44
CA ASN A 132 18.27 3.65 -20.90
C ASN A 132 19.63 3.76 -21.58
N GLY A 133 20.06 2.68 -22.24
CA GLY A 133 21.32 2.66 -22.99
C GLY A 133 22.54 3.04 -22.15
N GLY A 134 22.56 2.69 -20.86
CA GLY A 134 23.63 3.04 -19.93
C GLY A 134 23.43 4.36 -19.16
N THR A 135 22.49 5.22 -19.56
CA THR A 135 22.22 6.51 -18.90
C THR A 135 21.19 6.34 -17.79
N GLU A 136 21.50 6.79 -16.58
CA GLU A 136 20.57 6.81 -15.45
C GLU A 136 19.49 7.89 -15.62
N ARG A 137 18.25 7.52 -15.34
CA ARG A 137 17.07 8.40 -15.33
C ARG A 137 16.37 8.24 -13.98
N THR A 138 16.14 9.35 -13.30
CA THR A 138 15.41 9.37 -12.03
C THR A 138 14.06 10.05 -12.25
N VAL A 139 13.00 9.46 -11.74
CA VAL A 139 11.64 10.04 -11.74
C VAL A 139 11.19 10.22 -10.30
N THR A 140 10.89 11.46 -9.92
CA THR A 140 10.51 11.85 -8.55
C THR A 140 9.02 12.09 -8.49
N VAL A 141 8.32 11.27 -7.70
CA VAL A 141 6.88 11.35 -7.45
C VAL A 141 6.66 12.08 -6.13
N HIS A 142 6.06 13.26 -6.22
CA HIS A 142 5.61 14.00 -5.04
C HIS A 142 4.31 13.41 -4.52
N THR A 143 4.32 12.92 -3.28
CA THR A 143 3.24 12.07 -2.73
C THR A 143 1.98 12.85 -2.41
N ASP A 144 2.11 14.11 -1.97
CA ASP A 144 1.00 15.05 -1.78
C ASP A 144 0.21 15.26 -3.08
N LYS A 145 0.92 15.47 -4.19
CA LYS A 145 0.30 15.59 -5.53
C LYS A 145 -0.33 14.29 -5.97
N LEU A 146 0.35 13.16 -5.73
CA LEU A 146 -0.14 11.82 -6.10
C LEU A 146 -1.46 11.50 -5.38
N LEU A 147 -1.50 11.68 -4.05
CA LEU A 147 -2.69 11.45 -3.22
C LEU A 147 -3.81 12.45 -3.54
N GLY A 148 -3.47 13.65 -4.01
CA GLY A 148 -4.40 14.61 -4.59
C GLY A 148 -4.96 14.22 -5.97
N GLY A 149 -4.56 13.08 -6.52
CA GLY A 149 -5.04 12.56 -7.81
C GLY A 149 -4.19 12.96 -9.02
N ASN A 150 -3.08 13.67 -8.83
CA ASN A 150 -2.16 13.98 -9.91
C ASN A 150 -1.40 12.72 -10.34
N LYS A 151 -1.31 12.49 -11.65
CA LYS A 151 -0.68 11.32 -12.26
C LYS A 151 0.63 11.68 -12.96
N THR A 152 1.29 12.74 -12.52
CA THR A 152 2.57 13.20 -13.07
C THR A 152 3.67 13.25 -12.01
N ALA A 153 4.90 13.14 -12.48
CA ALA A 153 6.12 13.15 -11.71
C ALA A 153 7.15 14.06 -12.39
N ILE A 154 8.29 14.27 -11.73
CA ILE A 154 9.36 15.14 -12.22
C ILE A 154 10.58 14.29 -12.57
N GLY A 155 11.03 14.35 -13.81
CA GLY A 155 12.26 13.70 -14.28
C GLY A 155 13.51 14.42 -13.76
N ASN A 156 14.67 13.81 -13.96
CA ASN A 156 15.96 14.35 -13.51
C ASN A 156 16.33 15.70 -14.14
N ASN A 157 15.77 16.04 -15.30
CA ASN A 157 16.01 17.32 -15.96
C ASN A 157 14.90 18.36 -15.65
N GLY A 158 14.00 18.05 -14.71
CA GLY A 158 12.87 18.89 -14.34
C GLY A 158 11.67 18.77 -15.30
N GLU A 159 11.69 17.84 -16.24
CA GLU A 159 10.57 17.60 -17.15
C GLU A 159 9.40 16.92 -16.44
N GLU A 160 8.17 17.25 -16.85
CA GLU A 160 6.99 16.55 -16.36
C GLU A 160 6.85 15.19 -17.06
N VAL A 161 6.75 14.13 -16.25
CA VAL A 161 6.62 12.74 -16.71
C VAL A 161 5.25 12.23 -16.30
N LYS A 162 4.48 11.75 -17.27
CA LYS A 162 3.20 11.08 -16.98
C LYS A 162 3.47 9.67 -16.45
N LEU A 163 2.91 9.36 -15.28
CA LEU A 163 3.03 8.04 -14.67
C LEU A 163 2.03 7.07 -15.29
N THR A 164 2.48 5.83 -15.51
CA THR A 164 1.61 4.69 -15.86
C THR A 164 0.84 4.21 -14.62
N SER A 165 -0.25 3.44 -14.81
CA SER A 165 -0.97 2.83 -13.69
C SER A 165 -0.08 1.93 -12.81
N THR A 166 0.89 1.24 -13.40
CA THR A 166 1.87 0.42 -12.67
C THR A 166 2.78 1.29 -11.81
N GLU A 167 3.33 2.38 -12.36
CA GLU A 167 4.17 3.31 -11.60
C GLU A 167 3.41 4.00 -10.48
N ILE A 168 2.15 4.41 -10.73
CA ILE A 168 1.29 4.99 -9.68
C ILE A 168 1.10 3.97 -8.54
N LEU A 169 0.74 2.73 -8.86
CA LEU A 169 0.52 1.72 -7.84
C LEU A 169 1.82 1.36 -7.11
N LYS A 170 2.95 1.29 -7.82
CA LYS A 170 4.28 1.09 -7.24
C LYS A 170 4.65 2.23 -6.29
N ALA A 171 4.40 3.48 -6.67
CA ALA A 171 4.67 4.64 -5.82
C ALA A 171 3.88 4.54 -4.51
N LEU A 172 2.60 4.19 -4.58
CA LEU A 172 1.76 4.01 -3.40
C LEU A 172 2.23 2.84 -2.54
N PHE A 173 2.68 1.75 -3.15
CA PHE A 173 3.21 0.58 -2.44
C PHE A 173 4.49 0.93 -1.65
N VAL A 174 5.43 1.60 -2.31
CA VAL A 174 6.69 2.08 -1.72
C VAL A 174 6.43 3.11 -0.61
N LEU A 175 5.48 4.02 -0.83
CA LEU A 175 5.03 4.99 0.16
C LEU A 175 4.43 4.30 1.40
N ASN A 176 3.54 3.34 1.21
CA ASN A 176 2.93 2.62 2.33
C ASN A 176 3.96 1.85 3.14
N ASP A 177 4.91 1.17 2.48
CA ASP A 177 6.01 0.47 3.16
C ASP A 177 6.93 1.44 3.92
N GLY A 178 7.25 2.59 3.30
CA GLY A 178 8.04 3.66 3.92
C GLY A 178 7.39 4.20 5.19
N ARG A 179 6.11 4.56 5.13
CA ARG A 179 5.35 5.02 6.29
C ARG A 179 5.19 3.91 7.33
N ARG A 180 4.98 2.66 6.93
CA ARG A 180 4.94 1.50 7.85
C ARG A 180 6.24 1.39 8.65
N LYS A 181 7.40 1.52 8.01
CA LYS A 181 8.71 1.49 8.68
C LYS A 181 8.88 2.66 9.66
N ILE A 182 8.31 3.82 9.38
CA ILE A 182 8.29 4.95 10.31
C ILE A 182 7.39 4.65 11.51
N ARG A 183 6.17 4.17 11.26
CA ARG A 183 5.24 3.79 12.33
C ARG A 183 5.85 2.74 13.24
N SER A 184 6.52 1.73 12.71
CA SER A 184 7.11 0.64 13.50
C SER A 184 8.36 1.02 14.30
N ARG A 185 8.77 2.30 14.33
CA ARG A 185 9.93 2.75 15.14
C ARG A 185 9.64 2.76 16.64
N GLU A 186 8.38 2.95 17.02
CA GLU A 186 7.96 3.06 18.41
C GLU A 186 6.81 2.11 18.71
N ASP A 187 6.91 1.37 19.81
CA ASP A 187 5.82 0.51 20.30
C ASP A 187 4.68 1.34 20.90
N VAL A 188 5.02 2.46 21.55
CA VAL A 188 4.08 3.47 22.05
C VAL A 188 4.27 4.73 21.23
N LYS A 189 3.24 5.12 20.47
CA LYS A 189 3.25 6.35 19.67
C LYS A 189 3.21 7.56 20.58
N THR A 190 4.07 8.53 20.31
CA THR A 190 4.10 9.79 21.07
C THR A 190 3.75 10.96 20.18
N LEU A 191 3.26 12.05 20.78
CA LEU A 191 3.00 13.30 20.04
C LEU A 191 4.27 13.80 19.33
N LYS A 192 5.41 13.71 20.01
CA LYS A 192 6.72 14.06 19.44
C LYS A 192 7.11 13.13 18.28
N GLY A 193 6.91 11.83 18.42
CA GLY A 193 7.15 10.85 17.37
C GLY A 193 6.29 11.09 16.13
N TRP A 194 5.05 11.54 16.32
CA TRP A 194 4.18 11.97 15.22
C TRP A 194 4.74 13.23 14.52
N GLU A 195 5.13 14.26 15.26
CA GLU A 195 5.73 15.49 14.69
C GLU A 195 7.03 15.18 13.90
N GLU A 196 7.91 14.35 14.47
CA GLU A 196 9.19 13.94 13.85
C GLU A 196 9.00 12.95 12.68
N SER A 197 7.84 12.29 12.59
CA SER A 197 7.51 11.42 11.44
C SER A 197 7.30 12.19 10.15
N CYS A 198 6.94 13.47 10.26
CA CYS A 198 6.49 14.34 9.17
C CYS A 198 5.27 13.78 8.38
N ILE A 199 4.52 12.83 8.96
CA ILE A 199 3.24 12.37 8.43
C ILE A 199 2.16 13.31 8.95
N THR A 200 1.56 14.10 8.05
CA THR A 200 0.60 15.15 8.41
C THR A 200 -0.65 14.60 9.09
N GLU A 201 -1.26 13.55 8.54
CA GLU A 201 -2.51 13.01 9.03
C GLU A 201 -2.28 12.03 10.19
N PHE A 202 -2.96 12.26 11.32
CA PHE A 202 -2.86 11.38 12.49
C PHE A 202 -3.19 9.93 12.13
N ASP A 203 -4.25 9.72 11.36
CA ASP A 203 -4.75 8.40 10.99
C ASP A 203 -3.84 7.67 9.98
N ASP A 204 -2.84 8.36 9.41
CA ASP A 204 -1.78 7.75 8.60
C ASP A 204 -0.55 7.33 9.44
N TYR A 205 -0.41 7.87 10.66
CA TYR A 205 0.67 7.58 11.61
C TYR A 205 0.26 6.59 12.72
N VAL A 206 -0.94 6.72 13.27
CA VAL A 206 -1.48 5.83 14.33
C VAL A 206 -2.62 5.00 13.77
N LEU A 207 -2.47 3.68 13.75
CA LEU A 207 -3.47 2.77 13.24
C LEU A 207 -4.34 2.19 14.37
N PRO A 208 -5.60 1.80 14.10
CA PRO A 208 -6.43 1.12 15.09
C PRO A 208 -5.71 -0.08 15.71
N GLY A 209 -5.67 -0.13 17.04
CA GLY A 209 -4.95 -1.12 17.84
C GLY A 209 -3.62 -0.60 18.42
N ASP A 210 -3.02 0.45 17.85
CA ASP A 210 -1.77 1.03 18.35
C ASP A 210 -1.94 1.63 19.75
N ILE A 211 -0.85 1.60 20.51
CA ILE A 211 -0.75 2.25 21.82
C ILE A 211 -0.20 3.67 21.63
N VAL A 212 -0.82 4.65 22.28
CA VAL A 212 -0.44 6.06 22.27
C VAL A 212 -0.20 6.56 23.70
N ASP A 213 0.66 7.56 23.83
CA ASP A 213 0.86 8.25 25.09
C ASP A 213 -0.32 9.17 25.44
N GLU A 214 -0.35 9.63 26.70
CA GLU A 214 -1.39 10.54 27.18
C GLU A 214 -1.38 11.89 26.43
N LYS A 215 -0.22 12.34 25.94
CA LYS A 215 -0.10 13.61 25.22
C LYS A 215 -0.86 13.64 23.90
N ILE A 216 -0.92 12.51 23.18
CA ILE A 216 -1.77 12.39 22.00
C ILE A 216 -3.24 12.60 22.36
N VAL A 217 -3.70 11.99 23.46
CA VAL A 217 -5.10 12.11 23.89
C VAL A 217 -5.41 13.53 24.35
N ASP A 218 -4.50 14.14 25.12
CA ASP A 218 -4.59 15.53 25.55
C ASP A 218 -4.64 16.50 24.36
N TYR A 219 -3.85 16.25 23.31
CA TYR A 219 -3.88 17.05 22.09
C TYR A 219 -5.30 17.12 21.50
N PHE A 220 -5.96 15.97 21.34
CA PHE A 220 -7.32 15.92 20.81
C PHE A 220 -8.36 16.50 21.79
N LEU A 221 -8.24 16.22 23.09
CA LEU A 221 -9.13 16.80 24.12
C LEU A 221 -9.09 18.32 24.14
N ASN A 222 -7.92 18.91 23.90
CA ASN A 222 -7.73 20.36 23.88
C ASN A 222 -8.10 21.00 22.52
N THR A 223 -8.44 20.19 21.51
CA THR A 223 -8.82 20.69 20.17
C THR A 223 -10.32 20.96 20.07
N LEU A 224 -11.16 20.01 20.52
CA LEU A 224 -12.62 20.15 20.50
C LEU A 224 -13.26 19.45 21.71
N PRO A 225 -14.41 19.95 22.23
CA PRO A 225 -15.14 19.27 23.29
C PRO A 225 -15.46 17.82 22.91
N PRO A 226 -15.28 16.85 23.82
CA PRO A 226 -15.49 15.43 23.51
C PRO A 226 -16.95 15.12 23.18
N ALA A 227 -17.18 14.18 22.25
CA ALA A 227 -18.49 13.60 22.00
C ALA A 227 -18.91 12.68 23.17
N SER A 228 -17.92 12.01 23.76
CA SER A 228 -18.07 11.20 24.96
C SER A 228 -16.75 11.17 25.74
N LEU A 229 -16.84 11.31 27.06
CA LEU A 229 -15.70 11.30 27.96
C LEU A 229 -16.08 10.62 29.27
N SER A 230 -15.34 9.60 29.66
CA SER A 230 -15.46 8.94 30.96
C SER A 230 -14.11 8.39 31.43
N ALA A 231 -14.06 7.79 32.62
CA ALA A 231 -12.81 7.27 33.18
C ALA A 231 -12.21 6.18 32.26
N GLY A 232 -11.10 6.52 31.59
CA GLY A 232 -10.40 5.63 30.67
C GLY A 232 -11.04 5.49 29.29
N TYR A 233 -11.89 6.44 28.88
CA TYR A 233 -12.53 6.44 27.56
C TYR A 233 -12.73 7.85 27.02
N PHE A 234 -12.42 8.05 25.75
CA PHE A 234 -12.55 9.33 25.07
C PHE A 234 -12.99 9.15 23.62
N GLN A 235 -13.99 9.92 23.18
CA GLN A 235 -14.35 10.12 21.79
C GLN A 235 -14.22 11.59 21.41
N PHE A 236 -13.52 11.84 20.30
CA PHE A 236 -13.36 13.17 19.75
C PHE A 236 -14.71 13.81 19.40
N GLY A 237 -14.81 15.14 19.52
CA GLY A 237 -16.07 15.88 19.41
C GLY A 237 -16.78 15.77 18.08
N GLU A 238 -16.01 15.77 17.00
CA GLU A 238 -16.57 15.76 15.66
C GLU A 238 -16.67 14.34 15.09
N PRO A 239 -17.81 13.99 14.47
CA PRO A 239 -17.93 12.74 13.76
C PRO A 239 -17.03 12.76 12.53
N HIS A 240 -16.20 11.73 12.38
CA HIS A 240 -15.34 11.54 11.22
C HIS A 240 -16.17 11.16 9.97
N SER A 241 -17.16 10.28 10.14
CA SER A 241 -18.00 9.80 9.04
C SER A 241 -19.37 9.34 9.53
N HIS A 242 -20.27 9.04 8.58
CA HIS A 242 -21.56 8.41 8.85
C HIS A 242 -21.63 7.12 8.03
N ILE A 243 -21.85 6.00 8.69
CA ILE A 243 -21.95 4.68 8.04
C ILE A 243 -23.19 3.95 8.52
N GLN A 244 -23.63 2.94 7.75
CA GLN A 244 -24.75 2.09 8.15
C GLN A 244 -24.33 1.12 9.26
N ASP A 245 -25.18 0.98 10.26
CA ASP A 245 -25.09 -0.10 11.24
C ASP A 245 -25.72 -1.40 10.72
N ASP A 246 -25.72 -2.45 11.55
CA ASP A 246 -26.26 -3.77 11.21
C ASP A 246 -27.78 -3.74 10.95
N THR A 247 -28.47 -2.66 11.33
CA THR A 247 -29.90 -2.43 11.07
C THR A 247 -30.15 -1.61 9.80
N GLY A 248 -29.08 -1.17 9.12
CA GLY A 248 -29.12 -0.32 7.93
C GLY A 248 -29.25 1.18 8.23
N LYS A 249 -29.23 1.58 9.51
CA LYS A 249 -29.36 2.98 9.92
C LYS A 249 -28.00 3.67 9.89
N PHE A 250 -27.95 4.87 9.30
CA PHE A 250 -26.75 5.69 9.33
C PHE A 250 -26.51 6.23 10.74
N ARG A 251 -25.32 5.94 11.28
CA ARG A 251 -24.84 6.42 12.58
C ARG A 251 -23.49 7.13 12.41
N PRO A 252 -23.23 8.20 13.18
CA PRO A 252 -21.93 8.87 13.19
C PRO A 252 -20.86 8.00 13.84
N CYS A 253 -19.65 8.03 13.27
CA CYS A 253 -18.45 7.41 13.82
C CYS A 253 -17.47 8.46 14.32
N PHE A 254 -16.86 8.21 15.47
CA PHE A 254 -15.96 9.11 16.17
C PHE A 254 -14.59 8.45 16.38
N LYS A 255 -13.54 9.26 16.29
CA LYS A 255 -12.18 8.88 16.69
C LYS A 255 -12.19 8.53 18.18
N THR A 256 -11.82 7.29 18.50
CA THR A 256 -12.05 6.72 19.84
C THR A 256 -10.76 6.22 20.47
N PHE A 257 -10.57 6.52 21.76
CA PHE A 257 -9.45 6.10 22.59
C PHE A 257 -9.96 5.41 23.86
N GLN A 258 -9.25 4.37 24.29
CA GLN A 258 -9.54 3.65 25.53
C GLN A 258 -8.23 3.43 26.32
N LYS A 259 -8.21 3.58 27.64
CA LYS A 259 -7.00 3.31 28.44
C LYS A 259 -6.57 1.85 28.22
N ALA A 260 -5.31 1.66 27.85
CA ALA A 260 -4.69 0.35 27.69
C ALA A 260 -4.06 -0.11 29.01
N ASP A 261 -3.46 0.83 29.73
CA ASP A 261 -2.85 0.68 31.05
C ASP A 261 -2.86 2.05 31.76
N PRO A 262 -2.38 2.19 33.01
CA PRO A 262 -2.43 3.48 33.71
C PRO A 262 -1.75 4.65 32.98
N LEU A 263 -0.72 4.38 32.18
CA LEU A 263 0.11 5.38 31.50
C LEU A 263 -0.31 5.60 30.04
N ASN A 264 -0.83 4.56 29.37
CA ASN A 264 -1.06 4.60 27.92
C ASN A 264 -2.50 4.34 27.51
N TRP A 265 -2.82 4.79 26.29
CA TRP A 265 -4.12 4.63 25.66
C TRP A 265 -4.00 3.78 24.41
N ARG A 266 -5.04 3.02 24.08
CA ARG A 266 -5.19 2.33 22.80
C ARG A 266 -6.05 3.18 21.88
N TYR A 267 -5.56 3.38 20.65
CA TYR A 267 -6.39 3.95 19.60
C TYR A 267 -7.35 2.88 19.06
N GLN A 268 -8.66 3.07 19.22
CA GLN A 268 -9.68 2.12 18.79
C GLN A 268 -10.18 2.37 17.36
N GLY A 269 -9.67 3.39 16.66
CA GLY A 269 -10.16 3.76 15.34
C GLY A 269 -11.48 4.53 15.39
N MET A 270 -12.31 4.31 14.38
CA MET A 270 -13.56 5.04 14.17
C MET A 270 -14.74 4.19 14.66
N CYS A 271 -15.23 4.49 15.86
CA CYS A 271 -16.28 3.73 16.53
C CYS A 271 -17.60 4.50 16.53
N PHE A 272 -18.75 3.82 16.62
CA PHE A 272 -19.99 4.55 16.92
C PHE A 272 -19.95 5.18 18.33
N LEU A 273 -20.85 6.12 18.59
CA LEU A 273 -20.95 6.78 19.89
C LEU A 273 -21.06 5.76 21.03
N ASN A 274 -20.20 5.90 22.06
CA ASN A 274 -20.09 5.03 23.23
C ASN A 274 -19.69 3.57 22.96
N GLU A 275 -19.15 3.28 21.78
CA GLU A 275 -18.61 1.96 21.44
C GLU A 275 -17.09 2.00 21.34
N THR A 276 -16.48 0.81 21.23
CA THR A 276 -15.02 0.62 21.08
C THR A 276 -14.65 -0.24 19.88
N ASP A 277 -15.64 -0.63 19.07
CA ASP A 277 -15.42 -1.45 17.88
C ASP A 277 -15.18 -0.54 16.67
N ASN A 278 -13.97 -0.63 16.10
CA ASN A 278 -13.65 0.08 14.87
C ASN A 278 -14.60 -0.36 13.74
N ARG A 279 -15.27 0.60 13.12
CA ARG A 279 -16.24 0.34 12.05
C ARG A 279 -15.70 0.57 10.64
N ILE A 280 -14.53 1.20 10.52
CA ILE A 280 -13.90 1.46 9.21
C ILE A 280 -12.78 0.45 8.97
N LYS A 281 -12.92 -0.31 7.88
CA LYS A 281 -11.94 -1.35 7.49
C LYS A 281 -10.66 -0.77 6.90
N THR A 282 -10.77 0.33 6.16
CA THR A 282 -9.59 0.92 5.52
C THR A 282 -8.79 1.68 6.56
N ILE A 283 -7.50 1.36 6.66
CA ILE A 283 -6.71 1.69 7.84
C ILE A 283 -6.08 3.09 7.69
N ASN A 284 -5.79 3.54 6.46
CA ASN A 284 -5.16 4.83 6.16
C ASN A 284 -5.51 5.38 4.76
N SER A 285 -5.07 6.61 4.47
CA SER A 285 -5.34 7.33 3.21
C SER A 285 -4.77 6.61 1.98
N ILE A 286 -3.61 5.97 2.11
CA ILE A 286 -2.92 5.28 1.00
C ILE A 286 -3.71 4.04 0.59
N GLU A 287 -4.17 3.24 1.55
CA GLU A 287 -5.01 2.06 1.26
C GLU A 287 -6.34 2.46 0.61
N GLN A 288 -6.94 3.57 1.04
CA GLN A 288 -8.14 4.11 0.40
C GLN A 288 -7.85 4.48 -1.06
N PHE A 289 -6.74 5.17 -1.30
CA PHE A 289 -6.35 5.59 -2.63
C PHE A 289 -5.99 4.40 -3.54
N MET A 290 -5.29 3.39 -3.03
CA MET A 290 -5.04 2.13 -3.74
C MET A 290 -6.36 1.45 -4.13
N GLN A 291 -7.35 1.36 -3.21
CA GLN A 291 -8.65 0.79 -3.54
C GLN A 291 -9.40 1.56 -4.62
N ILE A 292 -9.22 2.89 -4.72
CA ILE A 292 -9.82 3.70 -5.78
C ILE A 292 -9.18 3.38 -7.13
N ILE A 293 -7.86 3.18 -7.17
CA ILE A 293 -7.13 2.86 -8.41
C ILE A 293 -7.41 1.43 -8.88
N LEU A 294 -7.63 0.51 -7.94
CA LEU A 294 -7.88 -0.91 -8.23
C LEU A 294 -9.36 -1.22 -8.58
N LYS A 295 -10.27 -0.25 -8.44
CA LYS A 295 -11.68 -0.34 -8.84
C LYS A 295 -11.87 -0.03 -10.31
#